data_AF-A0A3N5DX31-F1
#
_entry.id   AF-A0A3N5DX31-F1
#
_cell.length_a   1.000
_cell.length_b   1.000
_cell.length_c   1.000
_cell.angle_alpha   90.00
_cell.angle_beta   90.00
_cell.angle_gamma   90.00
#
_symmetry.space_group_name_H-M   'P 1'
#
loop_
_entity.id
_entity.type
_entity.pdbx_description
1 polymer ?
#
loop_
_entity_poly.entity_id
_entity_poly.type
_entity_poly.pdbx_seq_one_letter_code
_entity_poly.pdbx_strand_id
1 'polypeptide(L)'
;MKKNTFYCTAIIACALLLNLASSAQVAINTDGSAPNSASAMLDVKSTDKGILIPRVNGTGSITTPVQGLLIYNTYDDAFYYYADENWIKIASGSVGTWNSTSGGIYYNSGSVAIGASSINSKAILDIVSTTKGILIPRMTYAQRTAISTPTQGLIVYQTNSSGSFIAGIYFYNSSWNYLTNTSSGVLNVAQGGTGMNLANTGDVICGGGGSNAFSSSSSFNYDGAKLNFSGTFNLDGGLINKISTITEESTLDDTYNIVLCDGTFTIYLNDVSTNAGRVYTIKNIGSGTITINPYNSDMIEGASTYTLIANKSVVIVCNGSAWYITAGF
;
A
#
# COMPACT_ATOMS: atom_id res chain seq x y z
N MET A 1 99.05 33.61 39.57
CA MET A 1 97.99 34.23 38.75
C MET A 1 97.09 33.26 37.96
N LYS A 2 97.45 31.97 37.75
CA LYS A 2 96.64 31.03 36.93
C LYS A 2 95.41 30.39 37.60
N LYS A 3 95.31 30.34 38.94
CA LYS A 3 94.18 29.70 39.65
C LYS A 3 92.89 30.54 39.63
N ASN A 4 92.99 31.86 39.77
CA ASN A 4 91.80 32.73 39.83
C ASN A 4 91.08 32.82 38.48
N THR A 5 91.80 32.68 37.37
CA THR A 5 91.20 32.67 36.02
C THR A 5 90.35 31.42 35.78
N PHE A 6 90.74 30.26 36.32
CA PHE A 6 90.01 28.98 36.16
C PHE A 6 88.68 28.97 36.94
N TYR A 7 88.66 29.53 38.15
CA TYR A 7 87.41 29.67 38.91
C TYR A 7 86.46 30.69 38.25
N CYS A 8 86.97 31.80 37.72
CA CYS A 8 86.14 32.75 36.99
C CYS A 8 85.55 32.15 35.69
N THR A 9 86.33 31.41 34.88
CA THR A 9 85.78 30.75 33.68
C THR A 9 84.84 29.60 34.02
N ALA A 10 85.06 28.85 35.10
CA ALA A 10 84.14 27.82 35.55
C ALA A 10 82.81 28.38 36.08
N ILE A 11 82.83 29.51 36.80
CA ILE A 11 81.62 30.19 37.29
C ILE A 11 80.83 30.79 36.13
N ILE A 12 81.50 31.39 35.14
CA ILE A 12 80.85 31.92 33.93
C ILE A 12 80.28 30.77 33.07
N ALA A 13 81.00 29.64 32.93
CA ALA A 13 80.49 28.46 32.23
C ALA A 13 79.29 27.80 32.95
N CYS A 14 79.31 27.71 34.29
CA CYS A 14 78.16 27.28 35.09
C CYS A 14 76.97 28.24 34.94
N ALA A 15 77.20 29.55 34.90
CA ALA A 15 76.16 30.56 34.72
C ALA A 15 75.54 30.56 33.30
N LEU A 16 76.31 30.22 32.25
CA LEU A 16 75.79 30.05 30.88
C LEU A 16 75.09 28.70 30.64
N LEU A 17 75.44 27.66 31.41
CA LEU A 17 74.74 26.35 31.41
C LEU A 17 73.43 26.38 32.22
N LEU A 18 73.21 27.42 33.03
CA LEU A 18 71.95 27.73 33.72
C LEU A 18 70.93 28.45 32.81
N ASN A 19 70.92 28.14 31.50
CA ASN A 19 69.72 28.34 30.69
C ASN A 19 68.65 27.36 31.18
N LEU A 20 68.03 27.71 32.31
CA LEU A 20 66.76 27.16 32.74
C LEU A 20 65.83 27.34 31.55
N ALA A 21 65.37 26.23 30.98
CA ALA A 21 64.30 26.23 30.00
C ALA A 21 63.11 26.97 30.62
N SER A 22 62.97 28.26 30.34
CA SER A 22 61.76 28.99 30.68
C SER A 22 60.68 28.43 29.78
N SER A 23 59.86 27.54 30.31
CA SER A 23 58.63 27.12 29.67
C SER A 23 57.85 28.38 29.31
N ALA A 24 57.63 28.62 28.02
CA ALA A 24 56.81 29.72 27.54
C ALA A 24 55.31 29.50 27.82
N GLN A 25 54.96 28.33 28.35
CA GLN A 25 53.60 27.93 28.70
C GLN A 25 53.25 28.31 30.14
N VAL A 26 52.01 28.74 30.37
CA VAL A 26 51.50 29.07 31.69
C VAL A 26 50.63 27.91 32.21
N ALA A 27 51.07 27.27 33.30
CA ALA A 27 50.22 26.38 34.09
C ALA A 27 49.65 27.13 35.30
N ILE A 28 48.34 27.02 35.52
CA ILE A 28 47.66 27.49 36.73
C ILE A 28 47.08 26.26 37.44
N ASN A 29 47.76 25.80 38.49
CA ASN A 29 47.38 24.65 39.29
C ASN A 29 47.98 24.73 40.71
N THR A 30 47.57 23.83 41.59
CA THR A 30 48.06 23.74 42.97
C THR A 30 49.06 22.60 43.19
N ASP A 31 49.27 21.74 42.19
CA ASP A 31 50.12 20.55 42.28
C ASP A 31 51.52 20.71 41.65
N GLY A 32 51.79 21.87 41.02
CA GLY A 32 53.06 22.18 40.38
C GLY A 32 53.33 21.36 39.11
N SER A 33 52.32 20.67 38.57
CA SER A 33 52.48 19.92 37.33
C SER A 33 52.72 20.86 36.13
N ALA A 34 53.53 20.43 35.18
CA ALA A 34 53.70 21.12 33.90
C ALA A 34 52.39 21.06 33.08
N PRO A 35 52.18 21.99 32.12
CA PRO A 35 51.03 21.95 31.22
C PRO A 35 50.88 20.59 30.52
N ASN A 36 49.64 20.13 30.39
CA ASN A 36 49.26 18.82 29.85
C ASN A 36 49.66 18.63 28.37
N SER A 37 49.70 19.71 27.58
CA SER A 37 50.11 19.67 26.18
C SER A 37 51.15 20.73 25.84
N ALA A 38 52.13 20.37 25.02
CA ALA A 38 53.11 21.31 24.48
C ALA A 38 52.47 22.41 23.59
N SER A 39 51.24 22.21 23.12
CA SER A 39 50.47 23.20 22.34
C SER A 39 49.65 24.16 23.20
N ALA A 40 49.59 23.98 24.53
CA ALA A 40 48.83 24.85 25.41
C ALA A 40 49.66 26.08 25.83
N MET A 41 49.17 27.28 25.51
CA MET A 41 49.73 28.53 26.05
C MET A 41 49.26 28.78 27.49
N LEU A 42 48.01 28.37 27.80
CA LEU A 42 47.42 28.41 29.13
C LEU A 42 46.80 27.03 29.43
N ASP A 43 47.22 26.41 30.53
CA ASP A 43 46.62 25.19 31.07
C ASP A 43 46.15 25.43 32.51
N VAL A 44 44.85 25.23 32.76
CA VAL A 44 44.24 25.42 34.07
C VAL A 44 43.79 24.06 34.59
N LYS A 45 44.45 23.56 35.63
CA LYS A 45 44.15 22.26 36.24
C LYS A 45 43.64 22.45 37.66
N SER A 46 42.37 22.15 37.86
CA SER A 46 41.72 22.10 39.17
C SER A 46 40.65 21.02 39.18
N THR A 47 40.42 20.39 40.33
CA THR A 47 39.35 19.40 40.52
C THR A 47 38.04 20.02 41.00
N ASP A 48 38.06 21.29 41.43
CA ASP A 48 36.93 21.96 42.08
C ASP A 48 36.76 23.45 41.71
N LYS A 49 37.64 24.00 40.88
CA LYS A 49 37.58 25.38 40.33
C LYS A 49 37.58 25.34 38.81
N GLY A 50 37.07 26.41 38.20
CA GLY A 50 37.08 26.62 36.76
C GLY A 50 37.50 28.03 36.39
N ILE A 51 37.44 28.34 35.10
CA ILE A 51 37.68 29.69 34.59
C ILE A 51 36.35 30.46 34.62
N LEU A 52 36.34 31.62 35.27
CA LEU A 52 35.21 32.54 35.19
C LEU A 52 35.42 33.50 34.01
N ILE A 53 34.55 33.36 33.00
CA ILE A 53 34.53 34.22 31.81
C ILE A 53 33.72 35.50 32.11
N PRO A 54 34.01 36.64 31.44
CA PRO A 54 33.25 37.87 31.64
C PRO A 54 31.73 37.67 31.56
N ARG A 55 31.02 38.17 32.58
CA ARG A 55 29.56 38.08 32.69
C ARG A 55 28.94 39.42 32.31
N VAL A 56 28.10 39.43 31.28
CA VAL A 56 27.46 40.65 30.76
C VAL A 56 25.95 40.47 30.68
N ASN A 57 25.17 41.55 30.81
CA ASN A 57 23.72 41.50 30.68
C ASN A 57 23.33 41.86 29.24
N GLY A 58 23.12 40.83 28.41
CA GLY A 58 22.88 40.96 26.98
C GLY A 58 24.16 41.17 26.17
N THR A 59 24.14 40.72 24.92
CA THR A 59 25.25 40.88 23.97
C THR A 59 25.47 42.33 23.54
N GLY A 60 24.42 43.17 23.60
CA GLY A 60 24.48 44.60 23.26
C GLY A 60 25.32 45.46 24.20
N SER A 61 25.72 44.93 25.37
CA SER A 61 26.63 45.61 26.30
C SER A 61 28.07 45.70 25.78
N ILE A 62 28.41 44.95 24.74
CA ILE A 62 29.73 44.97 24.07
C ILE A 62 29.57 45.61 22.69
N THR A 63 30.05 46.85 22.54
CA THR A 63 29.86 47.67 21.32
C THR A 63 30.90 47.43 20.23
N THR A 64 32.07 46.88 20.57
CA THR A 64 33.16 46.57 19.63
C THR A 64 33.73 45.16 19.88
N PRO A 65 32.93 44.10 19.70
CA PRO A 65 33.39 42.72 19.92
C PRO A 65 34.41 42.30 18.83
N VAL A 66 35.33 41.40 19.21
CA VAL A 66 36.34 40.83 18.31
C VAL A 66 36.09 39.34 18.10
N GLN A 67 36.51 38.79 16.96
CA GLN A 67 36.33 37.38 16.64
C GLN A 67 36.97 36.47 17.71
N GLY A 68 36.22 35.47 18.17
CA GLY A 68 36.62 34.56 19.23
C GLY A 68 36.38 35.06 20.67
N LEU A 69 35.85 36.28 20.86
CA LEU A 69 35.51 36.79 22.19
C LEU A 69 34.45 35.91 22.86
N LEU A 70 34.76 35.35 24.02
CA LEU A 70 33.86 34.51 24.82
C LEU A 70 33.27 35.29 26.00
N ILE A 71 31.96 35.19 26.21
CA ILE A 71 31.23 35.79 27.34
C ILE A 71 30.23 34.81 27.93
N TYR A 72 29.80 35.08 29.16
CA TYR A 72 28.59 34.53 29.73
C TYR A 72 27.50 35.62 29.77
N ASN A 73 26.44 35.44 28.97
CA ASN A 73 25.29 36.32 28.96
C ASN A 73 24.35 35.99 30.12
N THR A 74 24.20 36.93 31.04
CA THR A 74 23.34 36.82 32.23
C THR A 74 21.88 37.17 31.96
N TYR A 75 21.53 37.62 30.74
CA TYR A 75 20.14 37.86 30.35
C TYR A 75 19.38 36.54 30.06
N ASP A 76 20.06 35.57 29.44
CA ASP A 76 19.49 34.28 29.05
C ASP A 76 20.33 33.09 29.51
N ASP A 77 21.19 33.33 30.52
CA ASP A 77 22.02 32.35 31.24
C ASP A 77 22.84 31.41 30.33
N ALA A 78 23.52 31.97 29.32
CA ALA A 78 24.23 31.19 28.30
C ALA A 78 25.62 31.72 27.96
N PHE A 79 26.50 30.81 27.53
CA PHE A 79 27.78 31.19 26.93
C PHE A 79 27.58 31.65 25.48
N TYR A 80 28.32 32.66 25.08
CA TYR A 80 28.34 33.18 23.72
C TYR A 80 29.77 33.40 23.27
N TYR A 81 30.07 33.13 22.00
CA TYR A 81 31.28 33.61 21.36
C TYR A 81 30.95 34.49 20.17
N TYR A 82 31.79 35.48 19.89
CA TYR A 82 31.61 36.36 18.73
C TYR A 82 32.31 35.77 17.50
N ALA A 83 31.57 35.54 16.41
CA ALA A 83 32.12 35.06 15.15
C ALA A 83 31.22 35.51 13.99
N ASP A 84 31.82 35.72 12.82
CA ASP A 84 31.12 36.11 11.59
C ASP A 84 30.16 37.30 11.80
N GLU A 85 30.64 38.34 12.50
CA GLU A 85 29.90 39.56 12.84
C GLU A 85 28.64 39.34 13.71
N ASN A 86 28.52 38.17 14.33
CA ASN A 86 27.35 37.80 15.13
C ASN A 86 27.76 37.15 16.45
N TRP A 87 26.91 37.34 17.46
CA TRP A 87 27.03 36.60 18.71
C TRP A 87 26.41 35.21 18.54
N ILE A 88 27.25 34.18 18.58
CA ILE A 88 26.82 32.78 18.49
C ILE A 88 26.66 32.22 19.90
N LYS A 89 25.44 31.81 20.23
CA LYS A 89 25.14 31.12 21.49
C LYS A 89 25.80 29.75 21.47
N ILE A 90 26.71 29.49 22.40
CA ILE A 90 27.16 28.13 22.70
C ILE A 90 26.03 27.51 23.50
N ALA A 91 25.40 26.47 22.95
CA ALA A 91 24.18 25.86 23.49
C ALA A 91 24.17 25.89 25.02
N SER A 92 23.23 26.65 25.60
CA SER A 92 22.96 26.60 27.05
C SER A 92 22.61 25.15 27.38
N GLY A 93 23.18 24.62 28.46
CA GLY A 93 23.09 23.23 28.90
C GLY A 93 21.69 22.71 29.22
N SER A 94 20.81 22.73 28.24
CA SER A 94 19.65 21.88 28.07
C SER A 94 19.67 21.51 26.61
N VAL A 95 20.26 20.34 26.34
CA VAL A 95 19.97 19.45 25.21
C VAL A 95 19.78 20.17 23.86
N GLY A 96 20.78 20.08 22.98
CA GLY A 96 20.54 20.34 21.56
C GLY A 96 19.23 19.65 21.15
N THR A 97 18.42 20.33 20.33
CA THR A 97 17.08 19.88 19.89
C THR A 97 17.04 18.36 19.65
N TRP A 98 18.11 17.81 19.10
CA TRP A 98 18.36 16.39 18.94
C TRP A 98 19.31 15.83 20.01
N ASN A 99 18.79 14.91 20.82
CA ASN A 99 19.52 14.26 21.90
C ASN A 99 20.20 12.98 21.45
N SER A 100 21.52 12.93 21.54
CA SER A 100 22.30 11.71 21.30
C SER A 100 22.32 10.83 22.54
N THR A 101 22.04 9.54 22.37
CA THR A 101 22.26 8.46 23.34
C THR A 101 23.10 7.37 22.70
N SER A 102 23.55 6.40 23.51
CA SER A 102 24.27 5.21 23.02
C SER A 102 23.50 4.39 21.98
N GLY A 103 22.19 4.64 21.79
CA GLY A 103 21.34 3.92 20.84
C GLY A 103 20.77 4.76 19.69
N GLY A 104 21.08 6.06 19.61
CA GLY A 104 20.61 6.91 18.52
C GLY A 104 20.38 8.37 18.91
N ILE A 105 19.74 9.10 18.00
CA ILE A 105 19.38 10.51 18.18
C ILE A 105 17.85 10.59 18.29
N TYR A 106 17.32 11.26 19.32
CA TYR A 106 15.88 11.41 19.53
C TYR A 106 15.48 12.86 19.81
N TYR A 107 14.22 13.20 19.53
CA TYR A 107 13.59 14.47 19.85
C TYR A 107 12.54 14.21 20.94
N ASN A 108 12.62 14.91 22.08
CA ASN A 108 11.67 14.76 23.19
C ASN A 108 10.96 16.07 23.57
N SER A 109 11.15 17.13 22.79
CA SER A 109 10.59 18.46 23.08
C SER A 109 9.27 18.76 22.33
N GLY A 110 8.64 17.77 21.69
CA GLY A 110 7.33 17.90 21.02
C GLY A 110 7.25 17.20 19.67
N SER A 111 6.67 17.88 18.67
CA SER A 111 6.55 17.40 17.28
C SER A 111 7.68 17.90 16.38
N VAL A 112 7.96 17.14 15.32
CA VAL A 112 8.89 17.51 14.24
C VAL A 112 8.09 17.86 12.98
N ALA A 113 8.40 18.99 12.36
CA ALA A 113 7.92 19.33 11.03
C ALA A 113 9.07 19.47 10.03
N ILE A 114 8.85 18.98 8.81
CA ILE A 114 9.78 19.12 7.68
C ILE A 114 9.02 19.77 6.53
N GLY A 115 9.44 20.98 6.13
CA GLY A 115 8.82 21.72 5.03
C GLY A 115 7.50 22.42 5.35
N ALA A 116 7.06 22.41 6.61
CA ALA A 116 5.84 23.09 7.07
C ALA A 116 6.16 24.32 7.94
N SER A 117 5.36 25.38 7.82
CA SER A 117 5.41 26.57 8.69
C SER A 117 4.47 26.48 9.91
N SER A 118 3.60 25.46 9.93
CA SER A 118 2.71 25.11 11.06
C SER A 118 2.60 23.59 11.13
N ILE A 119 2.71 23.03 12.34
CA ILE A 119 2.57 21.58 12.57
C ILE A 119 1.09 21.25 12.75
N ASN A 120 0.60 20.19 12.10
CA ASN A 120 -0.72 19.64 12.40
C ASN A 120 -0.78 19.16 13.87
N SER A 121 -1.76 19.67 14.63
CA SER A 121 -1.95 19.32 16.06
C SER A 121 -2.14 17.82 16.36
N LYS A 122 -2.38 17.00 15.34
CA LYS A 122 -2.53 15.54 15.43
C LYS A 122 -1.29 14.76 14.99
N ALA A 123 -0.20 15.44 14.61
CA ALA A 123 1.02 14.81 14.12
C ALA A 123 2.20 14.99 15.08
N ILE A 124 2.92 13.90 15.35
CA ILE A 124 4.26 13.95 15.97
C ILE A 124 5.34 14.18 14.90
N LEU A 125 5.11 13.72 13.67
CA LEU A 125 5.94 14.01 12.50
C LEU A 125 5.03 14.50 11.35
N ASP A 126 5.24 15.74 10.91
CA ASP A 126 4.51 16.37 9.81
C ASP A 126 5.46 16.71 8.66
N ILE A 127 5.21 16.19 7.47
CA ILE A 127 6.10 16.35 6.32
C ILE A 127 5.28 16.91 5.16
N VAL A 128 5.59 18.16 4.78
CA VAL A 128 4.89 18.88 3.71
C VAL A 128 5.88 19.16 2.58
N SER A 129 5.61 18.58 1.41
CA SER A 129 6.35 18.86 0.18
C SER A 129 5.48 18.57 -1.04
N THR A 130 5.62 19.39 -2.09
CA THR A 130 4.99 19.17 -3.40
C THR A 130 5.90 18.47 -4.40
N THR A 131 7.19 18.32 -4.09
CA THR A 131 8.22 17.81 -5.02
C THR A 131 9.08 16.69 -4.43
N LYS A 132 8.96 16.40 -3.13
CA LYS A 132 9.71 15.35 -2.42
C LYS A 132 8.76 14.48 -1.59
N GLY A 133 9.24 13.31 -1.21
CA GLY A 133 8.51 12.36 -0.36
C GLY A 133 9.43 11.68 0.65
N ILE A 134 8.89 10.66 1.33
CA ILE A 134 9.64 9.87 2.31
C ILE A 134 10.21 8.64 1.63
N LEU A 135 11.54 8.51 1.61
CA LEU A 135 12.19 7.23 1.34
C LEU A 135 12.33 6.47 2.65
N ILE A 136 11.43 5.50 2.85
CA ILE A 136 11.52 4.51 3.94
C ILE A 136 12.69 3.53 3.68
N PRO A 137 13.16 2.75 4.69
CA PRO A 137 14.23 1.79 4.51
C PRO A 137 14.01 0.87 3.31
N ARG A 138 14.99 0.86 2.39
CA ARG A 138 14.97 0.06 1.15
C ARG A 138 15.89 -1.13 1.30
N MET A 139 15.38 -2.32 1.08
CA MET A 139 16.14 -3.56 1.30
C MET A 139 15.66 -4.69 0.39
N THR A 140 16.47 -5.72 0.19
CA THR A 140 16.07 -6.91 -0.57
C THR A 140 15.11 -7.80 0.23
N TYR A 141 14.46 -8.75 -0.44
CA TYR A 141 13.66 -9.80 0.20
C TYR A 141 14.43 -10.48 1.35
N ALA A 142 15.67 -10.89 1.09
CA ALA A 142 16.51 -11.58 2.07
C ALA A 142 16.83 -10.69 3.28
N GLN A 143 17.09 -9.40 3.06
CA GLN A 143 17.35 -8.45 4.14
C GLN A 143 16.09 -8.18 4.98
N ARG A 144 14.90 -8.06 4.35
CA ARG A 144 13.63 -7.88 5.06
C ARG A 144 13.28 -9.08 5.94
N THR A 145 13.45 -10.30 5.42
CA THR A 145 13.15 -11.52 6.19
C THR A 145 14.22 -11.83 7.24
N ALA A 146 15.42 -11.26 7.12
CA ALA A 146 16.48 -11.35 8.13
C ALA A 146 16.29 -10.40 9.33
N ILE A 147 15.32 -9.48 9.30
CA ILE A 147 15.01 -8.65 10.46
C ILE A 147 14.49 -9.55 11.59
N SER A 148 15.26 -9.69 12.66
CA SER A 148 14.86 -10.43 13.85
C SER A 148 13.80 -9.65 14.63
N THR A 149 12.75 -10.34 15.07
CA THR A 149 11.68 -9.79 15.92
C THR A 149 11.14 -8.42 15.46
N PRO A 150 10.68 -8.26 14.20
CA PRO A 150 10.18 -6.98 13.72
C PRO A 150 8.96 -6.54 14.53
N THR A 151 8.90 -5.27 14.89
CA THR A 151 7.76 -4.70 15.62
C THR A 151 6.55 -4.52 14.70
N GLN A 152 5.35 -4.76 15.22
CA GLN A 152 4.11 -4.47 14.49
C GLN A 152 4.06 -2.99 14.08
N GLY A 153 3.69 -2.75 12.82
CA GLY A 153 3.68 -1.42 12.20
C GLY A 153 4.97 -1.02 11.51
N LEU A 154 6.04 -1.84 11.55
CA LEU A 154 7.28 -1.57 10.80
C LEU A 154 6.99 -1.55 9.29
N ILE A 155 7.39 -0.48 8.60
CA ILE A 155 7.21 -0.30 7.15
C ILE A 155 8.57 -0.28 6.46
N VAL A 156 8.70 -1.07 5.38
CA VAL A 156 9.91 -1.12 4.54
C VAL A 156 9.54 -1.17 3.06
N TYR A 157 10.48 -0.80 2.20
CA TYR A 157 10.36 -1.03 0.76
C TYR A 157 11.26 -2.19 0.35
N GLN A 158 10.68 -3.27 -0.18
CA GLN A 158 11.40 -4.38 -0.78
C GLN A 158 11.82 -4.04 -2.21
N THR A 159 13.11 -4.11 -2.52
CA THR A 159 13.66 -3.66 -3.82
C THR A 159 13.67 -4.72 -4.92
N ASN A 160 13.50 -6.00 -4.59
CA ASN A 160 13.50 -7.11 -5.56
C ASN A 160 12.32 -8.06 -5.31
N SER A 161 11.99 -8.87 -6.33
CA SER A 161 11.01 -9.95 -6.19
C SER A 161 11.69 -11.29 -5.85
N SER A 162 11.00 -12.15 -5.12
CA SER A 162 11.44 -13.51 -4.77
C SER A 162 10.21 -14.42 -4.65
N GLY A 163 10.01 -15.33 -5.62
CA GLY A 163 8.84 -16.19 -5.67
C GLY A 163 7.52 -15.38 -5.73
N SER A 164 6.59 -15.70 -4.82
CA SER A 164 5.31 -14.99 -4.68
C SER A 164 5.43 -13.60 -4.04
N PHE A 165 6.61 -13.22 -3.54
CA PHE A 165 6.84 -11.90 -2.92
C PHE A 165 7.40 -10.94 -3.97
N ILE A 166 6.61 -9.93 -4.34
CA ILE A 166 7.01 -8.91 -5.31
C ILE A 166 7.68 -7.70 -4.64
N ALA A 167 8.45 -6.93 -5.40
CA ALA A 167 9.00 -5.65 -4.96
C ALA A 167 7.88 -4.64 -4.62
N GLY A 168 8.09 -3.80 -3.60
CA GLY A 168 7.16 -2.75 -3.19
C GLY A 168 7.10 -2.57 -1.66
N ILE A 169 6.05 -1.90 -1.18
CA ILE A 169 5.92 -1.54 0.24
C ILE A 169 5.37 -2.72 1.05
N TYR A 170 6.04 -3.06 2.15
CA TYR A 170 5.59 -4.05 3.11
C TYR A 170 5.42 -3.42 4.50
N PHE A 171 4.37 -3.83 5.22
CA PHE A 171 4.23 -3.59 6.65
C PHE A 171 4.24 -4.90 7.43
N TYR A 172 4.79 -4.86 8.63
CA TYR A 172 4.76 -6.01 9.52
C TYR A 172 3.54 -5.96 10.45
N ASN A 173 2.76 -7.03 10.48
CA ASN A 173 1.67 -7.25 11.43
C ASN A 173 1.58 -8.75 11.73
N SER A 174 2.40 -9.23 12.68
CA SER A 174 2.66 -10.67 12.94
C SER A 174 3.25 -11.46 11.75
N SER A 175 3.18 -10.91 10.55
CA SER A 175 3.77 -11.38 9.31
C SER A 175 3.98 -10.19 8.38
N TRP A 176 4.81 -10.36 7.36
CA TRP A 176 5.03 -9.32 6.37
C TRP A 176 3.90 -9.28 5.36
N ASN A 177 3.19 -8.15 5.33
CA ASN A 177 2.05 -7.91 4.46
C ASN A 177 2.42 -6.88 3.40
N TYR A 178 2.10 -7.19 2.16
CA TYR A 178 2.31 -6.29 1.02
C TYR A 178 1.19 -5.23 0.97
N LEU A 179 1.54 -3.94 0.84
CA LEU A 179 0.58 -2.83 1.00
C LEU A 179 -0.12 -2.39 -0.29
N THR A 180 0.47 -2.52 -1.49
CA THR A 180 -0.21 -2.09 -2.73
C THR A 180 0.29 -2.80 -3.98
N ASN A 181 -0.60 -3.42 -4.77
CA ASN A 181 -0.33 -3.80 -6.17
C ASN A 181 -1.05 -2.79 -7.09
N THR A 182 -0.37 -1.71 -7.50
CA THR A 182 -0.94 -0.73 -8.43
C THR A 182 -1.08 -1.25 -9.87
N SER A 183 -0.66 -2.50 -10.14
CA SER A 183 -0.76 -3.12 -11.46
C SER A 183 -1.91 -4.14 -11.60
N SER A 184 -2.71 -4.41 -10.56
CA SER A 184 -3.75 -5.46 -10.66
C SER A 184 -5.12 -5.11 -10.10
N GLY A 185 -5.39 -3.89 -9.61
CA GLY A 185 -6.74 -3.48 -9.17
C GLY A 185 -7.31 -4.28 -7.99
N VAL A 186 -6.52 -5.16 -7.37
CA VAL A 186 -6.94 -5.98 -6.24
C VAL A 186 -6.65 -5.23 -4.95
N LEU A 187 -7.71 -4.72 -4.31
CA LEU A 187 -7.67 -4.35 -2.91
C LEU A 187 -7.50 -5.63 -2.07
N ASN A 188 -6.58 -5.62 -1.10
CA ASN A 188 -6.58 -6.65 -0.06
C ASN A 188 -7.90 -6.51 0.73
N VAL A 189 -8.84 -7.43 0.50
CA VAL A 189 -9.99 -7.59 1.38
C VAL A 189 -9.53 -8.32 2.64
N ALA A 190 -9.96 -7.82 3.81
CA ALA A 190 -9.69 -8.46 5.09
C ALA A 190 -10.15 -9.93 5.08
N GLN A 191 -9.39 -10.81 5.74
CA GLN A 191 -9.69 -12.24 5.95
C GLN A 191 -9.41 -13.21 4.78
N GLY A 192 -8.35 -13.01 4.00
CA GLY A 192 -7.79 -14.08 3.16
C GLY A 192 -8.58 -14.44 1.89
N GLY A 193 -9.55 -13.61 1.49
CA GLY A 193 -10.19 -13.71 0.18
C GLY A 193 -9.23 -13.31 -0.94
N THR A 194 -9.27 -14.02 -2.07
CA THR A 194 -8.64 -13.58 -3.31
C THR A 194 -9.45 -12.40 -3.86
N GLY A 195 -9.08 -11.18 -3.48
CA GLY A 195 -9.35 -9.92 -4.18
C GLY A 195 -10.63 -9.75 -5.00
N MET A 196 -11.44 -8.73 -4.68
CA MET A 196 -12.53 -8.28 -5.55
C MET A 196 -11.96 -7.60 -6.79
N ASN A 197 -12.22 -8.13 -7.97
CA ASN A 197 -11.86 -7.49 -9.24
C ASN A 197 -13.02 -6.56 -9.64
N LEU A 198 -12.82 -5.25 -9.65
CA LEU A 198 -13.80 -4.30 -10.19
C LEU A 198 -13.80 -4.41 -11.72
N ALA A 199 -14.65 -5.29 -12.26
CA ALA A 199 -14.94 -5.32 -13.68
C ALA A 199 -16.01 -4.25 -14.00
N ASN A 200 -15.58 -2.98 -14.07
CA ASN A 200 -16.36 -1.80 -14.47
C ASN A 200 -17.43 -1.30 -13.48
N THR A 201 -17.85 -0.05 -13.71
CA THR A 201 -18.75 0.76 -12.87
C THR A 201 -20.10 0.06 -12.66
N GLY A 202 -20.34 -0.45 -11.44
CA GLY A 202 -21.70 -0.78 -10.98
C GLY A 202 -21.92 -2.19 -10.43
N ASP A 203 -21.05 -3.18 -10.70
CA ASP A 203 -21.27 -4.56 -10.25
C ASP A 203 -20.21 -5.07 -9.27
N VAL A 204 -20.69 -5.74 -8.21
CA VAL A 204 -19.89 -6.46 -7.22
C VAL A 204 -19.82 -7.93 -7.61
N ILE A 205 -18.63 -8.42 -7.91
CA ILE A 205 -18.38 -9.85 -8.19
C ILE A 205 -17.92 -10.55 -6.91
N CYS A 206 -18.73 -11.49 -6.39
CA CYS A 206 -18.38 -12.38 -5.29
C CYS A 206 -18.09 -13.80 -5.82
N GLY A 207 -16.85 -14.07 -6.25
CA GLY A 207 -16.45 -15.41 -6.67
C GLY A 207 -15.04 -15.45 -7.25
N GLY A 208 -14.25 -16.45 -6.88
CA GLY A 208 -12.82 -16.52 -7.20
C GLY A 208 -12.52 -16.69 -8.69
N GLY A 209 -11.62 -15.85 -9.21
CA GLY A 209 -10.58 -16.21 -10.18
C GLY A 209 -10.96 -16.68 -11.59
N GLY A 210 -12.23 -16.74 -11.97
CA GLY A 210 -12.67 -17.06 -13.33
C GLY A 210 -13.62 -16.01 -13.87
N SER A 211 -13.75 -15.92 -15.20
CA SER A 211 -14.58 -14.93 -15.93
C SER A 211 -16.09 -14.94 -15.62
N ASN A 212 -16.54 -15.64 -14.57
CA ASN A 212 -17.94 -15.81 -14.23
C ASN A 212 -18.18 -15.39 -12.77
N ALA A 213 -18.98 -14.34 -12.59
CA ALA A 213 -19.24 -13.69 -11.31
C ALA A 213 -20.02 -14.53 -10.27
N PHE A 214 -20.42 -15.74 -10.65
CA PHE A 214 -21.17 -16.68 -9.83
C PHE A 214 -20.47 -18.03 -9.89
N SER A 215 -19.45 -18.22 -9.05
CA SER A 215 -18.85 -19.55 -8.90
C SER A 215 -18.51 -19.84 -7.45
N SER A 216 -18.94 -21.04 -7.01
CA SER A 216 -18.47 -21.83 -5.86
C SER A 216 -19.50 -22.24 -4.78
N SER A 217 -20.81 -22.10 -4.99
CA SER A 217 -21.77 -22.93 -4.25
C SER A 217 -22.41 -23.94 -5.18
N SER A 218 -22.72 -25.14 -4.69
CA SER A 218 -23.37 -26.23 -5.43
C SER A 218 -24.67 -25.83 -6.13
N SER A 219 -25.20 -24.64 -5.85
CA SER A 219 -26.50 -24.13 -6.26
C SER A 219 -26.49 -23.29 -7.55
N PHE A 220 -25.33 -22.82 -8.04
CA PHE A 220 -25.23 -22.00 -9.25
C PHE A 220 -23.94 -22.34 -10.02
N ASN A 221 -24.02 -23.25 -10.99
CA ASN A 221 -22.88 -23.64 -11.83
C ASN A 221 -23.08 -23.13 -13.25
N TYR A 222 -22.16 -22.30 -13.74
CA TYR A 222 -22.01 -22.07 -15.18
C TYR A 222 -20.97 -23.06 -15.71
N ASP A 223 -21.39 -24.04 -16.51
CA ASP A 223 -20.52 -25.11 -17.04
C ASP A 223 -19.79 -24.73 -18.34
N GLY A 224 -19.86 -23.45 -18.73
CA GLY A 224 -19.31 -22.95 -19.99
C GLY A 224 -20.31 -22.95 -21.16
N ALA A 225 -21.48 -23.58 -21.01
CA ALA A 225 -22.55 -23.58 -22.03
C ALA A 225 -23.93 -23.24 -21.46
N LYS A 226 -24.22 -23.61 -20.20
CA LYS A 226 -25.53 -23.46 -19.56
C LYS A 226 -25.39 -23.00 -18.11
N LEU A 227 -26.44 -22.34 -17.62
CA LEU A 227 -26.63 -22.08 -16.20
C LEU A 227 -27.36 -23.28 -15.58
N ASN A 228 -26.67 -24.01 -14.71
CA ASN A 228 -27.19 -25.18 -14.02
C ASN A 228 -27.64 -24.80 -12.59
N PHE A 229 -28.93 -24.99 -12.33
CA PHE A 229 -29.55 -24.85 -11.02
C PHE A 229 -29.83 -26.25 -10.46
N SER A 230 -29.07 -26.67 -9.44
CA SER A 230 -29.20 -28.00 -8.82
C SER A 230 -30.26 -28.06 -7.71
N GLY A 231 -30.79 -26.90 -7.31
CA GLY A 231 -31.81 -26.73 -6.28
C GLY A 231 -33.00 -25.90 -6.75
N THR A 232 -33.78 -25.36 -5.81
CA THR A 232 -34.93 -24.52 -6.12
C THR A 232 -34.52 -23.22 -6.80
N PHE A 233 -35.11 -22.91 -7.94
CA PHE A 233 -35.01 -21.61 -8.60
C PHE A 233 -36.03 -20.65 -8.00
N ASN A 234 -35.61 -19.78 -7.07
CA ASN A 234 -36.45 -18.73 -6.53
C ASN A 234 -36.21 -17.42 -7.28
N LEU A 235 -37.27 -16.89 -7.91
CA LEU A 235 -37.25 -15.56 -8.53
C LEU A 235 -38.23 -14.67 -7.78
N ASP A 236 -37.77 -13.51 -7.32
CA ASP A 236 -38.64 -12.50 -6.72
C ASP A 236 -39.48 -11.74 -7.79
N GLY A 237 -39.51 -12.26 -9.02
CA GLY A 237 -40.30 -11.81 -10.17
C GLY A 237 -40.83 -12.97 -11.03
N GLY A 238 -41.45 -12.68 -12.17
CA GLY A 238 -41.97 -13.70 -13.10
C GLY A 238 -40.93 -14.17 -14.13
N LEU A 239 -41.06 -15.42 -14.59
CA LEU A 239 -40.36 -15.91 -15.79
C LEU A 239 -41.15 -15.52 -17.05
N ILE A 240 -40.51 -14.82 -17.99
CA ILE A 240 -41.09 -14.50 -19.30
C ILE A 240 -40.46 -15.40 -20.36
N ASN A 241 -41.27 -16.26 -20.99
CA ASN A 241 -40.86 -17.02 -22.17
C ASN A 241 -40.89 -16.13 -23.42
N LYS A 242 -39.99 -16.35 -24.39
CA LYS A 242 -40.05 -15.66 -25.67
C LYS A 242 -41.35 -16.01 -26.41
N ILE A 243 -42.05 -14.98 -26.88
CA ILE A 243 -43.25 -15.09 -27.71
C ILE A 243 -42.86 -14.67 -29.13
N SER A 244 -43.05 -15.56 -30.09
CA SER A 244 -42.83 -15.32 -31.51
C SER A 244 -44.15 -15.39 -32.26
N THR A 245 -44.40 -14.44 -33.16
CA THR A 245 -45.51 -14.53 -34.13
C THR A 245 -44.96 -14.97 -35.48
N ILE A 246 -45.57 -15.98 -36.09
CA ILE A 246 -45.19 -16.56 -37.39
C ILE A 246 -46.39 -16.48 -38.33
N THR A 247 -46.16 -16.03 -39.56
CA THR A 247 -47.19 -15.83 -40.59
C THR A 247 -46.94 -16.61 -41.88
N GLU A 248 -45.90 -17.44 -41.90
CA GLU A 248 -45.46 -18.23 -43.05
C GLU A 248 -44.79 -19.54 -42.59
N GLU A 249 -44.48 -20.43 -43.52
CA GLU A 249 -43.81 -21.69 -43.18
C GLU A 249 -42.50 -21.46 -42.43
N SER A 250 -42.30 -22.21 -41.35
CA SER A 250 -41.14 -22.04 -40.48
C SER A 250 -40.79 -23.32 -39.73
N THR A 251 -39.51 -23.50 -39.45
CA THR A 251 -39.00 -24.58 -38.60
C THR A 251 -38.74 -24.05 -37.19
N LEU A 252 -39.31 -24.69 -36.16
CA LEU A 252 -39.12 -24.26 -34.77
C LEU A 252 -37.80 -24.80 -34.20
N ASP A 253 -36.87 -23.88 -33.91
CA ASP A 253 -35.60 -24.14 -33.25
C ASP A 253 -35.59 -23.76 -31.76
N ASP A 254 -34.39 -23.79 -31.17
CA ASP A 254 -34.20 -23.52 -29.75
C ASP A 254 -34.51 -22.09 -29.31
N THR A 255 -34.73 -21.18 -30.26
CA THR A 255 -35.09 -19.79 -30.03
C THR A 255 -36.59 -19.57 -29.88
N TYR A 256 -37.42 -20.61 -30.01
CA TYR A 256 -38.88 -20.55 -29.82
C TYR A 256 -39.33 -21.20 -28.51
N ASN A 257 -40.34 -20.60 -27.87
CA ASN A 257 -41.03 -21.17 -26.71
C ASN A 257 -42.54 -21.09 -26.89
N ILE A 258 -43.07 -19.87 -27.02
CA ILE A 258 -44.48 -19.61 -27.33
C ILE A 258 -44.55 -19.11 -28.77
N VAL A 259 -45.35 -19.79 -29.60
CA VAL A 259 -45.49 -19.50 -31.02
C VAL A 259 -46.94 -19.17 -31.33
N LEU A 260 -47.17 -17.96 -31.85
CA LEU A 260 -48.47 -17.50 -32.32
C LEU A 260 -48.48 -17.58 -33.85
N CYS A 261 -49.40 -18.34 -34.41
CA CYS A 261 -49.46 -18.61 -35.83
C CYS A 261 -50.68 -17.91 -36.44
N ASP A 262 -50.47 -17.13 -37.49
CA ASP A 262 -51.54 -16.46 -38.22
C ASP A 262 -51.44 -16.72 -39.72
N GLY A 263 -52.30 -17.61 -40.23
CA GLY A 263 -52.33 -17.97 -41.65
C GLY A 263 -52.77 -19.42 -41.88
N THR A 264 -52.49 -19.92 -43.09
CA THR A 264 -52.63 -21.33 -43.46
C THR A 264 -51.31 -21.82 -44.00
N PHE A 265 -50.54 -22.55 -43.19
CA PHE A 265 -49.19 -22.98 -43.52
C PHE A 265 -48.74 -24.14 -42.63
N THR A 266 -47.57 -24.70 -42.96
CA THR A 266 -46.94 -25.77 -42.19
C THR A 266 -45.85 -25.22 -41.27
N ILE A 267 -45.88 -25.63 -40.00
CA ILE A 267 -44.77 -25.49 -39.06
C ILE A 267 -44.03 -26.81 -39.00
N TYR A 268 -42.71 -26.75 -39.11
CA TYR A 268 -41.85 -27.91 -38.99
C TYR A 268 -41.24 -27.97 -37.59
N LEU A 269 -41.27 -29.15 -36.97
CA LEU A 269 -40.51 -29.42 -35.75
C LEU A 269 -39.14 -29.99 -36.13
N ASN A 270 -38.12 -29.73 -35.30
CA ASN A 270 -36.80 -30.31 -35.47
C ASN A 270 -36.76 -31.80 -35.06
N ASP A 271 -35.66 -32.46 -35.43
CA ASP A 271 -35.36 -33.86 -35.10
C ASP A 271 -35.49 -34.12 -33.59
N VAL A 272 -36.26 -35.16 -33.24
CA VAL A 272 -36.51 -35.55 -31.84
C VAL A 272 -35.21 -35.85 -31.08
N SER A 273 -34.19 -36.42 -31.72
CA SER A 273 -32.96 -36.88 -31.07
C SER A 273 -32.08 -35.75 -30.51
N THR A 274 -32.18 -34.54 -31.08
CA THR A 274 -31.40 -33.36 -30.66
C THR A 274 -32.21 -32.38 -29.82
N ASN A 275 -33.51 -32.62 -29.64
CA ASN A 275 -34.44 -31.71 -28.99
C ASN A 275 -35.11 -32.30 -27.74
N ALA A 276 -34.51 -33.33 -27.13
CA ALA A 276 -35.03 -33.92 -25.88
C ALA A 276 -35.24 -32.83 -24.80
N GLY A 277 -36.43 -32.80 -24.21
CA GLY A 277 -36.83 -31.80 -23.22
C GLY A 277 -37.36 -30.50 -23.80
N ARG A 278 -37.42 -30.35 -25.14
CA ARG A 278 -38.02 -29.17 -25.79
C ARG A 278 -39.53 -29.14 -25.56
N VAL A 279 -40.04 -27.96 -25.21
CA VAL A 279 -41.47 -27.69 -25.06
C VAL A 279 -41.83 -26.48 -25.92
N TYR A 280 -42.84 -26.63 -26.77
CA TYR A 280 -43.44 -25.54 -27.51
C TYR A 280 -44.91 -25.36 -27.11
N THR A 281 -45.33 -24.12 -26.88
CA THR A 281 -46.74 -23.74 -26.82
C THR A 281 -47.10 -23.07 -28.13
N ILE A 282 -47.93 -23.72 -28.94
CA ILE A 282 -48.29 -23.23 -30.28
C ILE A 282 -49.77 -22.85 -30.26
N LYS A 283 -50.08 -21.63 -30.69
CA LYS A 283 -51.45 -21.10 -30.77
C LYS A 283 -51.73 -20.66 -32.19
N ASN A 284 -52.76 -21.22 -32.81
CA ASN A 284 -53.32 -20.65 -34.01
C ASN A 284 -54.22 -19.47 -33.61
N ILE A 285 -53.75 -18.25 -33.88
CA ILE A 285 -54.48 -17.00 -33.65
C ILE A 285 -55.23 -16.52 -34.90
N GLY A 286 -54.92 -17.11 -36.05
CA GLY A 286 -55.55 -16.80 -37.33
C GLY A 286 -56.85 -17.58 -37.57
N SER A 287 -57.44 -17.34 -38.74
CA SER A 287 -58.64 -18.03 -39.23
C SER A 287 -58.33 -19.29 -40.05
N GLY A 288 -57.07 -19.46 -40.46
CA GLY A 288 -56.59 -20.56 -41.28
C GLY A 288 -56.32 -21.83 -40.50
N THR A 289 -55.74 -22.82 -41.18
CA THR A 289 -55.32 -24.09 -40.58
C THR A 289 -53.80 -24.16 -40.52
N ILE A 290 -53.25 -24.46 -39.35
CA ILE A 290 -51.81 -24.69 -39.17
C ILE A 290 -51.56 -26.18 -39.13
N THR A 291 -50.71 -26.67 -40.01
CA THR A 291 -50.24 -28.06 -39.98
C THR A 291 -48.92 -28.10 -39.22
N ILE A 292 -48.82 -28.91 -38.17
CA ILE A 292 -47.57 -29.14 -37.46
C ILE A 292 -47.00 -30.45 -37.98
N ASN A 293 -45.83 -30.38 -38.62
CA ASN A 293 -45.16 -31.49 -39.25
C ASN A 293 -43.84 -31.79 -38.51
N PRO A 294 -43.68 -32.98 -37.91
CA PRO A 294 -42.41 -33.39 -37.33
C PRO A 294 -41.35 -33.65 -38.42
N TYR A 295 -40.08 -33.73 -38.01
CA TYR A 295 -38.96 -33.92 -38.94
C TYR A 295 -38.97 -35.33 -39.56
N ASN A 296 -38.87 -35.43 -40.89
CA ASN A 296 -38.82 -36.70 -41.64
C ASN A 296 -39.96 -37.68 -41.27
N SER A 297 -39.61 -38.82 -40.67
CA SER A 297 -40.53 -39.90 -40.27
C SER A 297 -40.87 -39.87 -38.78
N ASP A 298 -40.45 -38.83 -38.06
CA ASP A 298 -40.86 -38.63 -36.67
C ASP A 298 -42.38 -38.51 -36.59
N MET A 299 -42.94 -38.74 -35.40
CA MET A 299 -44.38 -38.73 -35.18
C MET A 299 -44.77 -37.84 -34.01
N ILE A 300 -45.97 -37.27 -34.09
CA ILE A 300 -46.65 -36.57 -32.99
C ILE A 300 -47.78 -37.50 -32.54
N GLU A 301 -47.69 -38.06 -31.33
CA GLU A 301 -48.69 -39.03 -30.82
C GLU A 301 -48.98 -40.19 -31.80
N GLY A 302 -47.95 -40.67 -32.52
CA GLY A 302 -48.09 -41.74 -33.53
C GLY A 302 -48.68 -41.31 -34.88
N ALA A 303 -49.00 -40.03 -35.06
CA ALA A 303 -49.43 -39.47 -36.34
C ALA A 303 -48.28 -38.76 -37.06
N SER A 304 -48.32 -38.73 -38.39
CA SER A 304 -47.31 -38.06 -39.22
C SER A 304 -47.44 -36.53 -39.20
N THR A 305 -48.59 -35.97 -38.81
CA THR A 305 -48.82 -34.53 -38.65
C THR A 305 -49.87 -34.28 -37.58
N TYR A 306 -49.94 -33.04 -37.10
CA TYR A 306 -51.02 -32.56 -36.25
C TYR A 306 -51.67 -31.31 -36.84
N THR A 307 -52.99 -31.31 -36.98
CA THR A 307 -53.75 -30.17 -37.51
C THR A 307 -54.24 -29.28 -36.36
N LEU A 308 -53.82 -28.01 -36.37
CA LEU A 308 -54.24 -27.00 -35.42
C LEU A 308 -55.17 -25.98 -36.11
N ILE A 309 -56.47 -26.16 -35.91
CA ILE A 309 -57.51 -25.27 -36.47
C ILE A 309 -57.54 -23.90 -35.75
N ALA A 310 -58.26 -22.94 -36.35
CA ALA A 310 -58.39 -21.58 -35.85
C ALA A 310 -58.77 -21.51 -34.36
N ASN A 311 -58.13 -20.58 -33.63
CA ASN A 311 -58.33 -20.34 -32.20
C ASN A 311 -57.98 -21.51 -31.27
N LYS A 312 -57.28 -22.54 -31.76
CA LYS A 312 -56.82 -23.68 -30.94
C LYS A 312 -55.36 -23.53 -30.55
N SER A 313 -55.01 -24.11 -29.41
CA SER A 313 -53.63 -24.19 -28.92
C SER A 313 -53.23 -25.61 -28.57
N VAL A 314 -51.94 -25.89 -28.69
CA VAL A 314 -51.35 -27.16 -28.31
C VAL A 314 -50.02 -26.93 -27.58
N VAL A 315 -49.75 -27.73 -26.55
CA VAL A 315 -48.43 -27.84 -25.93
C VAL A 315 -47.80 -29.14 -26.37
N ILE A 316 -46.71 -29.03 -27.13
CA ILE A 316 -46.00 -30.16 -27.71
C ILE A 316 -44.65 -30.32 -26.99
N VAL A 317 -44.32 -31.55 -26.60
CA VAL A 317 -43.12 -31.90 -25.82
C VAL A 317 -42.33 -32.99 -26.54
N CYS A 318 -41.01 -32.84 -26.63
CA CYS A 318 -40.11 -33.88 -27.13
C CYS A 318 -39.46 -34.65 -25.98
N ASN A 319 -39.54 -35.98 -26.01
CA ASN A 319 -38.84 -36.84 -25.03
C ASN A 319 -37.48 -37.38 -25.55
N GLY A 320 -37.07 -37.03 -26.76
CA GLY A 320 -35.87 -37.55 -27.41
C GLY A 320 -36.12 -38.67 -28.43
N SER A 321 -37.34 -39.18 -28.54
CA SER A 321 -37.72 -40.26 -29.47
C SER A 321 -39.02 -40.00 -30.24
N ALA A 322 -39.92 -39.19 -29.69
CA ALA A 322 -41.15 -38.77 -30.36
C ALA A 322 -41.63 -37.42 -29.79
N TRP A 323 -42.58 -36.81 -30.50
CA TRP A 323 -43.31 -35.63 -30.03
C TRP A 323 -44.64 -36.07 -29.40
N TYR A 324 -45.00 -35.44 -28.29
CA TYR A 324 -46.22 -35.73 -27.52
C TYR A 324 -47.03 -34.46 -27.29
N ILE A 325 -48.35 -34.61 -27.20
CA ILE A 325 -49.26 -33.53 -26.87
C ILE A 325 -49.63 -33.65 -25.40
N THR A 326 -49.25 -32.65 -24.61
CA THR A 326 -49.50 -32.64 -23.16
C THR A 326 -50.68 -31.76 -22.77
N ALA A 327 -51.09 -30.86 -23.66
CA ALA A 327 -52.31 -30.07 -23.54
C ALA A 327 -52.80 -29.64 -24.93
N GLY A 328 -54.12 -29.64 -25.13
CA GLY A 328 -54.76 -29.18 -26.35
C GLY A 328 -56.13 -28.59 -26.04
N PHE A 329 -56.43 -27.40 -26.58
CA PHE A 329 -57.68 -26.67 -26.34
C PHE A 329 -58.21 -26.02 -27.59
#